data_AF-A0A941WIZ2-F1
#
_entry.id   AF-A0A941WIZ2-F1
#
_cell.length_a   1.000
_cell.length_b   1.000
_cell.length_c   1.000
_cell.angle_alpha   90.00
_cell.angle_beta   90.00
_cell.angle_gamma   90.00
#
_symmetry.space_group_name_H-M   'P 1'
#
loop_
_entity.id
_entity.type
_entity.pdbx_description
1 polymer ?
#
loop_
_entity_poly.entity_id
_entity_poly.type
_entity_poly.pdbx_seq_one_letter_code
_entity_poly.pdbx_strand_id
1 'polypeptide(L)'
;MNVDEITKIDGFEYDSQRSYLQLPVLATYTWKLAQNTGLSFGVGPYVALGIAGKHKVKGQTYDMETGEFSYSEKENSPFEFNYKRFEVGLSTMISLEVNHWVTKVNYETNLNRRDRYKDNLISLGIGYRFSL
;
A
#
# COMPACT_ATOMS: atom_id res chain seq x y z
N MET A 1 16.78 12.93 -37.58
CA MET A 1 15.77 13.61 -36.77
C MET A 1 16.04 15.09 -36.89
N ASN A 2 15.17 15.81 -37.61
CA ASN A 2 15.26 17.26 -37.75
C ASN A 2 14.74 17.89 -36.46
N VAL A 3 15.48 18.83 -35.89
CA VAL A 3 15.15 19.44 -34.59
C VAL A 3 14.16 20.62 -34.76
N ASP A 4 13.87 21.02 -36.01
CA ASP A 4 13.10 22.23 -36.35
C ASP A 4 11.56 22.05 -36.38
N GLU A 5 11.02 20.91 -35.91
CA GLU A 5 9.58 20.58 -36.07
C GLU A 5 8.87 20.25 -34.75
N ILE A 6 9.51 20.53 -33.61
CA ILE A 6 8.84 20.37 -32.30
C ILE A 6 8.06 21.66 -32.01
N THR A 7 6.77 21.63 -32.31
CA THR A 7 5.85 22.76 -32.11
C THR A 7 5.13 22.69 -30.75
N LYS A 8 5.09 21.52 -30.11
CA LYS A 8 4.45 21.31 -28.80
C LYS A 8 5.28 20.38 -27.91
N ILE A 9 5.35 20.72 -26.63
CA ILE A 9 5.95 19.89 -25.58
C ILE A 9 4.83 19.47 -24.62
N ASP A 10 4.58 18.16 -24.53
CA ASP A 10 3.62 17.58 -23.59
C ASP A 10 4.32 16.94 -22.40
N GLY A 11 3.88 17.28 -21.19
CA GLY A 11 4.27 16.66 -19.94
C GLY A 11 3.06 16.01 -19.26
N PHE A 12 3.22 14.76 -18.82
CA PHE A 12 2.18 14.04 -18.07
C PHE A 12 2.71 13.63 -16.69
N GLU A 13 1.97 14.00 -15.65
CA GLU A 13 2.21 13.55 -14.28
C GLU A 13 1.03 12.69 -13.83
N TYR A 14 1.33 11.53 -13.26
CA TYR A 14 0.36 10.59 -12.73
C TYR A 14 0.56 10.45 -11.23
N ASP A 15 -0.47 10.75 -10.45
CA ASP A 15 -0.51 10.52 -9.01
C ASP A 15 -1.67 9.59 -8.68
N SER A 16 -1.41 8.55 -7.89
CA SER A 16 -2.42 7.56 -7.55
C SER A 16 -2.31 7.14 -6.10
N GLN A 17 -3.32 7.52 -5.32
CA GLN A 17 -3.51 7.07 -3.94
C GLN A 17 -4.62 6.03 -3.88
N ARG A 18 -4.39 4.96 -3.13
CA ARG A 18 -5.38 3.89 -2.90
C ARG A 18 -5.46 3.61 -1.40
N SER A 19 -6.66 3.54 -0.87
CA SER A 19 -6.93 3.26 0.55
C SER A 19 -7.70 1.95 0.67
N TYR A 20 -7.10 1.00 1.38
CA TYR A 20 -7.67 -0.33 1.59
C TYR A 20 -7.98 -0.55 3.08
N LEU A 21 -9.15 -1.10 3.36
CA LEU A 21 -9.46 -1.72 4.64
C LEU A 21 -8.95 -3.15 4.62
N GLN A 22 -8.02 -3.48 5.51
CA GLN A 22 -7.38 -4.78 5.56
C GLN A 22 -7.78 -5.56 6.80
N LEU A 23 -8.09 -6.84 6.62
CA LEU A 23 -8.46 -7.76 7.68
C LEU A 23 -7.61 -9.05 7.58
N PRO A 24 -6.55 -9.17 8.40
CA PRO A 24 -5.79 -10.42 8.53
C PRO A 24 -6.44 -11.37 9.54
N VAL A 25 -6.50 -12.66 9.21
CA VAL A 25 -6.93 -13.73 10.13
C VAL A 25 -5.74 -14.64 10.37
N LEU A 26 -5.12 -14.53 11.56
CA LEU A 26 -3.88 -15.22 11.88
C LEU A 26 -4.11 -16.39 12.82
N ALA A 27 -3.62 -17.57 12.44
CA ALA A 27 -3.37 -18.65 13.38
C ALA A 27 -2.06 -18.34 14.11
N THR A 28 -2.11 -18.20 15.43
CA THR A 28 -0.94 -17.82 16.23
C THR A 28 -0.55 -18.94 17.18
N TYR A 29 0.76 -19.18 17.27
CA TYR A 29 1.36 -20.06 18.25
C TYR A 29 2.26 -19.23 19.16
N THR A 30 2.15 -19.43 20.48
CA THR A 30 2.92 -18.67 21.47
C THR A 30 3.76 -19.62 22.33
N TRP A 31 5.07 -19.45 22.26
CA TRP A 31 6.02 -20.06 23.17
C TRP A 31 6.16 -19.20 24.43
N LYS A 32 5.87 -19.75 25.60
CA LYS A 32 6.23 -19.13 26.88
C LYS A 32 7.70 -19.44 27.14
N LEU A 33 8.55 -18.42 27.02
CA LEU A 33 9.99 -18.54 27.26
C LEU A 33 10.32 -18.44 28.75
N ALA A 34 9.58 -17.60 29.48
CA ALA A 34 9.68 -17.42 30.93
C ALA A 34 8.31 -17.08 31.53
N GLN A 35 8.22 -16.92 32.86
CA GLN A 35 6.97 -16.55 33.54
C GLN A 35 6.34 -15.27 32.95
N ASN A 36 7.18 -14.31 32.54
CA ASN A 36 6.73 -12.99 32.03
C ASN A 36 7.23 -12.72 30.62
N THR A 37 7.58 -13.76 29.84
CA THR A 37 8.07 -13.57 28.47
C THR A 37 7.47 -14.59 27.53
N GLY A 38 6.86 -14.10 26.46
CA GLY A 38 6.25 -14.89 25.41
C GLY A 38 6.75 -14.47 24.04
N LEU A 39 7.08 -15.44 23.20
CA LEU A 39 7.30 -15.21 21.77
C LEU A 39 6.11 -15.81 21.02
N SER A 40 5.47 -15.03 20.16
CA SER A 40 4.40 -15.53 19.31
C SER A 40 4.76 -15.43 17.85
N PHE A 41 4.39 -16.45 17.10
CA PHE A 41 4.43 -16.46 15.65
C PHE A 41 3.01 -16.64 15.12
N GLY A 42 2.65 -15.86 14.11
CA GLY A 42 1.35 -15.90 13.45
C GLY A 42 1.50 -16.04 11.95
N VAL A 43 0.62 -16.82 11.34
CA VAL A 43 0.49 -16.88 9.88
C VAL A 43 -0.96 -17.09 9.50
N GLY A 44 -1.39 -16.47 8.41
CA GLY A 44 -2.72 -16.69 7.88
C GLY A 44 -3.07 -15.79 6.70
N PRO A 45 -4.23 -16.02 6.08
CA PRO A 45 -4.68 -15.19 4.98
C PRO A 45 -5.06 -13.79 5.47
N TYR A 46 -4.93 -12.81 4.58
CA TYR A 46 -5.59 -11.52 4.73
C TYR A 46 -6.44 -11.21 3.51
N VAL A 47 -7.49 -10.44 3.73
CA VAL A 47 -8.30 -9.83 2.68
C VAL A 47 -8.25 -8.32 2.83
N ALA A 48 -8.25 -7.61 1.71
CA ALA A 48 -8.27 -6.16 1.68
C ALA A 48 -9.31 -5.66 0.68
N LEU A 49 -10.08 -4.65 1.09
CA LEU A 49 -11.11 -4.00 0.29
C LEU A 49 -10.78 -2.52 0.12
N GLY A 50 -10.67 -2.08 -1.13
CA GLY A 50 -10.47 -0.68 -1.50
C GLY A 50 -11.71 0.13 -1.16
N ILE A 51 -11.59 1.01 -0.16
CA ILE A 51 -12.70 1.83 0.35
C ILE A 51 -12.65 3.27 -0.17
N ALA A 52 -11.46 3.75 -0.56
CA ALA A 52 -11.27 5.10 -1.06
C ALA A 52 -9.98 5.19 -1.90
N GLY A 53 -9.79 6.31 -2.57
CA GLY A 53 -8.57 6.61 -3.31
C GLY A 53 -8.79 7.74 -4.31
N LYS A 54 -7.69 8.28 -4.82
CA LYS A 54 -7.68 9.34 -5.82
C LYS A 54 -6.69 8.97 -6.92
N HIS A 55 -7.10 9.12 -8.16
CA HIS A 55 -6.22 9.01 -9.32
C HIS A 55 -6.23 10.34 -10.06
N LYS A 56 -5.09 11.03 -10.04
CA LYS A 56 -4.90 12.33 -10.65
C LYS A 56 -4.02 12.19 -11.89
N VAL A 57 -4.50 12.76 -12.99
CA VAL A 57 -3.72 12.92 -14.22
C VAL A 57 -3.58 14.41 -14.45
N LYS A 58 -2.34 14.91 -14.43
CA LYS A 58 -2.02 16.29 -14.79
C LYS A 58 -1.36 16.29 -16.16
N GLY A 59 -1.92 17.06 -17.07
CA GLY A 59 -1.35 17.32 -18.39
C GLY A 59 -0.88 18.76 -18.46
N GLN A 60 0.37 18.97 -18.88
CA GLN A 60 0.93 20.26 -19.19
C GLN A 60 1.33 20.26 -20.66
N THR A 61 0.83 21.24 -21.43
CA THR A 61 1.23 21.40 -22.83
C THR A 61 1.76 22.81 -23.01
N TYR A 62 2.99 22.89 -23.50
CA TYR A 62 3.63 24.14 -23.93
C TYR A 62 3.67 24.21 -25.45
N ASP A 63 3.01 25.22 -26.02
CA ASP A 63 3.01 25.50 -27.45
C ASP A 63 4.15 26.47 -27.78
N MET A 64 5.11 26.00 -28.59
CA MET A 64 6.29 26.79 -28.96
C MET A 64 6.01 27.79 -30.07
N GLU A 65 4.91 27.64 -30.82
CA GLU A 65 4.49 28.56 -31.88
C GLU A 65 3.74 29.77 -31.33
N THR A 66 2.84 29.54 -30.36
CA THR A 66 2.05 30.61 -29.73
C THR A 66 2.62 31.12 -28.42
N GLY A 67 3.56 30.37 -27.81
CA GLY A 67 4.13 30.67 -26.49
C GLY A 67 3.16 30.40 -25.33
N GLU A 68 2.02 29.76 -25.60
CA GLU A 68 0.97 29.51 -24.60
C GLU A 68 1.26 28.28 -23.74
N PHE A 69 0.91 28.39 -22.46
CA PHE A 69 0.97 27.28 -21.51
C PHE A 69 -0.45 26.86 -21.14
N SER A 70 -0.76 25.58 -21.31
CA SER A 70 -2.04 25.00 -20.90
C SER A 70 -1.86 23.93 -19.82
N TYR A 71 -2.75 23.96 -18.83
CA TYR A 71 -2.78 23.02 -17.71
C TYR A 71 -4.13 22.32 -17.65
N SER A 72 -4.12 21.01 -17.51
CA SER A 72 -5.31 20.21 -17.26
C SER A 72 -5.10 19.26 -16.08
N GLU A 73 -6.11 19.15 -15.22
CA GLU A 73 -6.14 18.20 -14.11
C GLU A 73 -7.46 17.43 -14.15
N LYS A 74 -7.38 16.09 -14.09
CA LYS A 74 -8.54 15.22 -13.93
C LYS A 74 -8.32 14.34 -12.71
N GLU A 75 -9.31 14.33 -11.80
CA GLU A 75 -9.34 13.46 -10.63
C GLU A 75 -10.47 12.44 -10.81
N ASN A 76 -10.14 11.15 -10.72
CA ASN A 76 -11.11 10.07 -10.77
C ASN A 76 -10.84 9.05 -9.66
N SER A 77 -11.79 8.13 -9.45
CA SER A 77 -11.56 6.99 -8.57
C SER A 77 -10.53 6.04 -9.20
N PRO A 78 -9.48 5.61 -8.47
CA PRO A 78 -8.53 4.64 -9.00
C PRO A 78 -9.23 3.32 -9.40
N PHE A 79 -10.32 2.97 -8.72
CA PHE A 79 -11.04 1.74 -8.99
C PHE A 79 -11.89 1.75 -10.27
N GLU A 80 -11.97 2.88 -10.96
CA GLU A 80 -12.56 2.99 -12.30
C GLU A 80 -11.51 2.79 -13.40
N PHE A 81 -10.22 2.90 -13.08
CA PHE A 81 -9.07 2.83 -13.99
C PHE A 81 -8.30 1.50 -13.87
N ASN A 82 -9.00 0.37 -13.71
CA ASN A 82 -8.47 -1.00 -13.59
C ASN A 82 -7.76 -1.39 -12.28
N TYR A 83 -7.69 -0.53 -11.25
CA TYR A 83 -7.19 -0.99 -9.95
C TYR A 83 -8.18 -1.94 -9.28
N LYS A 84 -7.71 -3.13 -8.86
CA LYS A 84 -8.54 -4.12 -8.16
C LYS A 84 -9.04 -3.57 -6.83
N ARG A 85 -10.37 -3.53 -6.65
CA ARG A 85 -11.01 -3.21 -5.36
C ARG A 85 -10.78 -4.27 -4.31
N PHE A 86 -10.60 -5.53 -4.70
CA PHE A 86 -10.43 -6.65 -3.78
C PHE A 86 -9.05 -7.29 -3.93
N GLU A 87 -8.36 -7.46 -2.81
CA GLU A 87 -7.03 -8.05 -2.72
C GLU A 87 -7.02 -9.16 -1.67
N VAL A 88 -6.26 -10.23 -1.95
CA VAL A 88 -6.04 -11.31 -0.99
C VAL A 88 -4.56 -11.61 -0.93
N GLY A 89 -4.08 -11.98 0.24
CA GLY A 89 -2.68 -12.31 0.41
C GLY A 89 -2.40 -13.11 1.66
N LEU A 90 -1.12 -13.22 1.97
CA LEU A 90 -0.61 -13.91 3.15
C LEU A 90 -0.05 -12.87 4.13
N SER A 91 -0.42 -13.01 5.40
CA SER A 91 0.09 -12.21 6.51
C SER A 91 0.84 -13.11 7.48
N THR A 92 1.97 -12.61 7.96
CA THR A 92 2.82 -13.25 8.97
C THR A 92 3.12 -12.24 10.08
N MET A 93 3.21 -12.74 11.30
CA MET A 93 3.43 -11.92 12.50
C MET A 93 4.48 -12.59 13.37
N ILE A 94 5.39 -11.79 13.91
CA ILE A 94 6.23 -12.17 15.05
C ILE A 94 5.95 -11.16 16.16
N SER A 95 5.74 -11.62 17.38
CA SER A 95 5.59 -10.73 18.53
C SER A 95 6.35 -11.21 19.74
N LEU A 96 6.97 -10.26 20.45
CA LEU A 96 7.64 -10.51 21.73
C LEU A 96 6.88 -9.77 22.83
N GLU A 97 6.37 -10.53 23.79
CA GLU A 97 5.75 -10.05 25.02
C GLU A 97 6.75 -10.14 26.17
N VAL A 98 6.97 -9.03 26.88
CA VAL A 98 7.80 -8.94 28.08
C VAL A 98 7.04 -8.15 29.14
N ASN A 99 6.66 -8.83 30.24
CA ASN A 99 5.77 -8.29 31.26
C ASN A 99 4.45 -7.78 30.65
N HIS A 100 4.23 -6.46 30.67
CA HIS A 100 3.06 -5.82 30.08
C HIS A 100 3.31 -5.27 28.68
N TRP A 101 4.55 -5.31 28.16
CA TRP A 101 4.88 -4.73 26.86
C TRP A 101 4.85 -5.79 25.78
N VAL A 102 4.26 -5.46 24.64
CA VAL A 102 4.21 -6.33 23.46
C VAL A 102 4.79 -5.56 22.29
N THR A 103 5.83 -6.11 21.67
CA THR A 103 6.36 -5.63 20.39
C THR A 103 5.92 -6.57 19.29
N LYS A 104 5.52 -6.04 18.14
CA LYS A 104 5.03 -6.82 17.00
C LYS A 104 5.67 -6.36 15.71
N VAL A 105 6.03 -7.33 14.87
CA VAL A 105 6.45 -7.13 13.50
C VAL A 105 5.49 -7.94 12.62
N ASN A 106 4.89 -7.31 11.61
CA ASN A 106 4.09 -8.03 10.63
C ASN A 106 4.71 -7.87 9.24
N TYR A 107 4.66 -8.95 8.46
CA TYR A 107 5.01 -8.97 7.06
C TYR A 107 3.86 -9.54 6.25
N GLU A 108 3.49 -8.84 5.19
CA GLU A 108 2.35 -9.18 4.36
C GLU A 108 2.70 -9.10 2.89
N THR A 109 2.16 -10.03 2.12
CA THR A 109 2.43 -10.12 0.69
C THR A 109 1.13 -10.41 -0.07
N ASN A 110 0.87 -9.63 -1.11
CA ASN A 110 -0.33 -9.77 -1.92
C ASN A 110 -0.15 -10.93 -2.92
N LEU A 111 -1.09 -11.88 -2.91
CA LEU A 111 -1.05 -13.08 -3.76
C LEU A 111 -1.89 -12.95 -5.03
N ASN A 112 -2.76 -11.93 -5.13
CA ASN A 112 -3.74 -11.80 -6.20
C ASN A 112 -3.28 -10.91 -7.38
N ARG A 113 -2.04 -10.38 -7.34
CA ARG A 113 -1.48 -9.59 -8.45
C ARG A 113 -0.71 -10.48 -9.42
N ARG A 114 -1.02 -10.32 -10.71
CA ARG A 114 -0.38 -10.99 -11.86
C ARG A 114 0.86 -10.23 -12.36
N ASP A 115 1.11 -9.03 -11.82
CA ASP A 115 2.21 -8.17 -12.21
C ASP A 115 3.54 -8.62 -11.59
N ARG A 116 4.65 -8.25 -12.25
CA ARG A 116 6.01 -8.58 -11.81
C ARG A 116 6.44 -7.87 -10.51
N TYR A 117 5.69 -6.87 -10.06
CA TYR A 117 5.95 -6.13 -8.83
C TYR A 117 5.13 -6.72 -7.67
N LYS A 118 5.85 -7.26 -6.68
CA LYS A 118 5.26 -7.79 -5.45
C LYS A 118 5.14 -6.65 -4.44
N ASP A 119 3.92 -6.27 -4.12
CA ASP A 119 3.65 -5.36 -3.01
C ASP A 119 3.82 -6.13 -1.70
N ASN A 120 4.75 -5.68 -0.86
CA ASN A 120 4.95 -6.22 0.47
C ASN A 120 4.82 -5.10 1.49
N LEU A 121 4.15 -5.37 2.61
CA LEU A 121 4.04 -4.45 3.73
C LEU A 121 4.81 -5.01 4.92
N ILE A 122 5.70 -4.19 5.48
CA ILE A 122 6.32 -4.45 6.78
C ILE A 122 5.78 -3.42 7.75
N SER A 123 5.21 -3.89 8.87
CA SER A 123 4.74 -3.01 9.94
C SER A 123 5.39 -3.36 11.27
N LEU A 124 5.60 -2.33 12.09
CA LEU A 124 6.15 -2.42 13.44
C LEU A 124 5.14 -1.80 14.40
N GLY A 125 4.91 -2.45 15.53
CA GLY A 125 3.96 -1.99 16.54
C GLY A 125 4.44 -2.27 17.95
N ILE A 126 4.03 -1.41 18.88
CA ILE A 126 4.22 -1.57 20.32
C ILE A 126 2.85 -1.49 20.98
N GLY A 127 2.59 -2.37 21.93
CA GLY A 127 1.35 -2.43 22.69
C GLY A 127 1.62 -2.65 24.17
N TYR A 128 0.60 -2.35 24.98
CA TYR A 128 0.60 -2.57 26.42
C TYR A 128 -0.57 -3.47 26.79
N ARG A 129 -0.30 -4.52 27.56
CA ARG A 129 -1.28 -5.48 28.05
C ARG A 129 -1.70 -5.07 29.45
N PHE A 130 -2.96 -4.65 29.58
CA PHE A 130 -3.57 -4.37 30.87
C PHE A 130 -4.01 -5.69 31.50
N SER A 131 -3.42 -6.07 32.63
CA SER A 131 -4.02 -7.03 33.55
C SER A 131 -4.75 -6.26 34.64
N LEU A 132 -6.07 -6.48 34.76
CA LEU A 132 -6.87 -6.02 35.90
C LEU A 132 -6.74 -7.00 37.05
#